data_AF-A0A5K1DZJ9-F1
#
_entry.id   AF-A0A5K1DZJ9-F1
#
_cell.length_a   1.000
_cell.length_b   1.000
_cell.length_c   1.000
_cell.angle_alpha   90.00
_cell.angle_beta   90.00
_cell.angle_gamma   90.00
#
_symmetry.space_group_name_H-M   'P 1'
#
loop_
_entity.id
_entity.type
_entity.pdbx_description
1 polymer ?
#
loop_
_entity_poly.entity_id
_entity_poly.type
_entity_poly.pdbx_seq_one_letter_code
_entity_poly.pdbx_strand_id
1 'polypeptide(L)'
;ICLHYLLASSHDGLVLSSAVSGLGPAEILNFLKYLSKWLEKYSRFPEAATRSSSLEQKLEACKWIPSLETVVSALGMVIDQHFLCLVLHPEFHDEIKFMQKVVKNLVVETKLGCSIADVIKSLRLATGAS
;
A
#
# COMPACT_ATOMS: atom_id res chain seq x y z
N ILE A 1 17.96 -11.10 -1.69
CA ILE A 1 16.95 -10.06 -1.34
C ILE A 1 15.60 -10.52 -1.87
N CYS A 2 14.53 -10.47 -1.07
CA CYS A 2 13.17 -10.81 -1.51
C CYS A 2 12.31 -9.54 -1.62
N LEU A 3 11.23 -9.60 -2.40
CA LEU A 3 10.36 -8.44 -2.66
C LEU A 3 9.73 -7.84 -1.38
N HIS A 4 9.46 -8.70 -0.39
CA HIS A 4 9.02 -8.28 0.93
C HIS A 4 10.04 -7.42 1.65
N TYR A 5 11.31 -7.85 1.66
CA TYR A 5 12.39 -7.06 2.23
C TYR A 5 12.52 -5.74 1.49
N LEU A 6 12.58 -5.77 0.14
CA LEU A 6 12.73 -4.57 -0.69
C LEU A 6 11.67 -3.50 -0.38
N LEU A 7 10.42 -3.90 -0.15
CA LEU A 7 9.32 -2.98 0.16
C LEU A 7 9.14 -2.69 1.66
N ALA A 8 9.75 -3.46 2.55
CA ALA A 8 9.70 -3.22 3.99
C ALA A 8 10.89 -2.37 4.46
N SER A 9 12.05 -2.49 3.81
CA SER A 9 13.19 -1.62 4.07
C SER A 9 13.01 -0.28 3.37
N SER A 10 13.23 0.81 4.11
CA SER A 10 13.34 2.18 3.59
C SER A 10 14.53 2.26 2.61
N HIS A 11 14.27 1.94 1.34
CA HIS A 11 15.19 2.21 0.26
C HIS A 11 14.85 3.55 -0.38
N ASP A 12 15.86 4.21 -0.96
CA ASP A 12 15.65 5.39 -1.79
C ASP A 12 14.66 5.05 -2.92
N GLY A 13 13.61 5.85 -3.07
CA GLY A 13 12.59 5.67 -4.10
C GLY A 13 13.17 5.62 -5.51
N LEU A 14 14.35 6.21 -5.73
CA LEU A 14 15.09 6.14 -6.99
C LEU A 14 15.58 4.72 -7.32
N VAL A 15 15.97 3.93 -6.31
CA VAL A 15 16.44 2.54 -6.51
C VAL A 15 15.29 1.65 -6.94
N LEU A 16 14.15 1.76 -6.27
CA LEU A 16 12.95 1.03 -6.66
C LEU A 16 12.46 1.46 -8.05
N SER A 17 12.55 2.76 -8.36
CA SER A 17 12.16 3.33 -9.66
C SER A 17 12.97 2.74 -10.80
N SER A 18 14.30 2.68 -10.63
CA SER A 18 15.18 2.07 -11.62
C SER A 18 14.98 0.56 -11.77
N ALA A 19 14.61 -0.14 -10.69
CA ALA A 19 14.33 -1.57 -10.77
C ALA A 19 13.02 -1.84 -11.52
N VAL A 20 11.98 -1.05 -11.24
CA VAL A 20 10.66 -1.19 -11.89
C VAL A 20 10.74 -0.88 -13.37
N SER A 21 11.54 0.11 -13.80
CA SER A 21 11.61 0.50 -15.21
C SER A 21 12.22 -0.57 -16.11
N GLY A 22 13.06 -1.45 -15.54
CA GLY A 22 13.67 -2.58 -16.24
C GLY A 22 12.80 -3.84 -16.33
N LEU A 23 11.62 -3.86 -15.72
CA LEU A 23 10.76 -5.05 -15.71
C LEU A 23 10.05 -5.26 -17.05
N GLY A 24 10.00 -6.51 -17.50
CA GLY A 24 9.20 -6.95 -18.63
C GLY A 24 7.71 -7.19 -18.27
N PRO A 25 6.83 -7.37 -19.26
CA PRO A 25 5.38 -7.52 -19.05
C PRO A 25 4.98 -8.61 -18.04
N ALA A 26 5.60 -9.80 -18.12
CA ALA A 26 5.31 -10.89 -17.20
C ALA A 26 5.75 -10.59 -15.76
N GLU A 27 6.87 -9.88 -15.60
CA GLU A 27 7.39 -9.49 -14.29
C GLU A 27 6.53 -8.39 -13.67
N ILE A 28 6.08 -7.43 -14.47
CA ILE A 28 5.11 -6.40 -14.06
C ILE A 28 3.81 -7.06 -13.59
N LEU A 29 3.29 -8.04 -14.33
CA LEU A 29 2.05 -8.72 -13.94
C LEU A 29 2.20 -9.46 -12.61
N ASN A 30 3.32 -10.17 -12.42
CA ASN A 30 3.61 -10.84 -11.15
C ASN A 30 3.81 -9.84 -10.01
N PHE A 31 4.40 -8.68 -10.30
CA PHE A 31 4.58 -7.63 -9.30
C PHE A 31 3.25 -6.99 -8.90
N LEU A 32 2.35 -6.71 -9.85
CA LEU A 32 1.00 -6.25 -9.57
C LEU A 32 0.22 -7.26 -8.72
N LYS A 33 0.27 -8.56 -9.06
CA LYS A 33 -0.32 -9.64 -8.26
C LYS A 33 0.23 -9.74 -6.85
N TYR A 34 1.49 -9.36 -6.66
CA TYR A 34 2.07 -9.29 -5.33
C TYR A 34 1.52 -8.08 -4.55
N LEU A 35 1.49 -6.90 -5.17
CA LEU A 35 1.00 -5.67 -4.55
C LEU A 35 -0.50 -5.79 -4.21
N SER A 36 -1.28 -6.46 -5.05
CA SER A 36 -2.73 -6.62 -4.86
C SER A 36 -3.05 -7.47 -3.64
N LYS A 37 -2.29 -8.54 -3.39
CA LYS A 37 -2.39 -9.35 -2.16
C LYS A 37 -2.12 -8.51 -0.91
N TRP A 38 -1.21 -7.55 -0.98
CA TRP A 38 -0.96 -6.63 0.13
C TRP A 38 -2.10 -5.64 0.32
N LEU A 39 -2.60 -5.03 -0.76
CA LEU A 39 -3.75 -4.14 -0.69
C LEU A 39 -5.00 -4.85 -0.15
N GLU A 40 -5.24 -6.09 -0.57
CA GLU A 40 -6.35 -6.90 -0.08
C GLU A 40 -6.21 -7.19 1.42
N LYS A 41 -5.00 -7.54 1.89
CA LYS A 41 -4.73 -7.72 3.32
C LYS A 41 -5.03 -6.45 4.10
N TYR A 42 -4.63 -5.29 3.61
CA TYR A 42 -4.89 -4.02 4.28
C TYR A 42 -6.37 -3.64 4.29
N SER A 43 -7.10 -3.94 3.21
CA SER A 43 -8.56 -3.72 3.18
C SER A 43 -9.30 -4.69 4.09
N ARG A 44 -8.79 -5.91 4.27
CA ARG A 44 -9.43 -6.92 5.13
C ARG A 44 -9.09 -6.75 6.61
N PHE A 45 -7.89 -6.26 6.90
CA PHE A 45 -7.37 -6.08 8.26
C PHE A 45 -6.82 -4.65 8.43
N PRO A 46 -7.68 -3.65 8.64
CA PRO A 46 -7.27 -2.25 8.78
C PRO A 46 -6.24 -2.04 9.91
N GLU A 47 -6.32 -2.85 10.97
CA GLU A 47 -5.40 -2.84 12.11
C GLU A 47 -3.94 -3.12 11.71
N ALA A 48 -3.71 -3.84 10.61
CA ALA A 48 -2.37 -4.11 10.09
C ALA A 48 -1.69 -2.86 9.53
N ALA A 49 -2.47 -1.84 9.13
CA ALA A 49 -1.95 -0.55 8.64
C ALA A 49 -1.54 0.36 9.82
N THR A 50 -2.30 0.35 10.90
CA THR A 50 -2.01 1.08 12.14
C THR A 50 -1.11 0.25 13.04
N ARG A 51 0.13 0.01 12.63
CA ARG A 51 1.11 -0.59 13.51
C ARG A 51 1.35 0.35 14.68
N SER A 52 1.02 -0.08 15.89
CA SER A 52 1.44 0.64 17.08
C SER A 52 2.96 0.49 17.21
N SER A 53 3.65 1.60 17.46
CA SER A 53 5.11 1.65 17.62
C SER A 53 5.63 0.67 18.68
N SER A 54 4.78 0.26 19.64
CA SER A 54 5.12 -0.74 20.66
C SER A 54 5.13 -2.20 20.15
N LEU A 55 4.40 -2.51 19.07
CA LEU A 55 4.37 -3.84 18.45
C LEU A 55 5.55 -4.04 17.50
N GLU A 56 5.91 -2.98 16.75
CA GLU A 56 7.06 -2.97 15.83
C GLU A 56 8.39 -3.21 16.55
N GLN A 57 8.51 -2.73 17.80
CA GLN A 57 9.70 -2.88 18.61
C GLN A 57 9.81 -4.26 19.27
N LYS A 58 8.71 -5.02 19.38
CA LYS A 58 8.67 -6.31 20.10
C LYS A 58 8.76 -7.54 19.21
N LEU A 59 8.39 -7.45 17.93
CA LEU A 59 8.44 -8.60 17.00
C LEU A 59 9.31 -8.29 15.79
N GLU A 60 10.49 -8.91 15.72
CA GLU A 60 11.41 -8.83 14.57
C GLU A 60 10.74 -9.26 13.24
N ALA A 61 9.73 -10.13 13.30
CA ALA A 61 8.95 -10.54 12.13
C ALA A 61 8.13 -9.39 11.51
N CYS A 62 7.71 -8.40 12.31
CA CYS A 62 6.91 -7.26 11.84
C CYS A 62 7.73 -6.29 10.98
N LYS A 63 9.07 -6.28 11.11
CA LYS A 63 9.97 -5.48 10.26
C LYS A 63 9.96 -5.89 8.78
N TRP A 64 9.44 -7.08 8.47
CA TRP A 64 9.38 -7.63 7.10
C TRP A 64 8.04 -7.38 6.41
N ILE A 65 7.12 -6.67 7.08
CA ILE A 65 5.80 -6.33 6.53
C ILE A 65 5.90 -4.96 5.84
N PRO A 66 5.73 -4.87 4.52
CA PRO A 66 5.73 -3.59 3.79
C PRO A 66 4.62 -2.69 4.32
N SER A 67 4.84 -1.39 4.55
CA SER A 67 3.75 -0.49 4.97
C SER A 67 2.73 -0.30 3.85
N LEU A 68 1.49 0.11 4.19
CA LEU A 68 0.48 0.44 3.17
C LEU A 68 0.98 1.58 2.26
N GLU A 69 1.65 2.57 2.84
CA GLU A 69 2.28 3.67 2.09
C GLU A 69 3.26 3.14 1.04
N THR A 70 4.21 2.29 1.43
CA THR A 70 5.22 1.77 0.49
C THR A 70 4.59 0.89 -0.60
N VAL A 71 3.53 0.12 -0.27
CA VAL A 71 2.78 -0.66 -1.27
C VAL A 71 2.07 0.24 -2.27
N VAL A 72 1.43 1.31 -1.81
CA VAL A 72 0.72 2.28 -2.67
C VAL A 72 1.71 3.09 -3.51
N SER A 73 2.85 3.52 -2.94
CA SER A 73 3.92 4.19 -3.69
C SER A 73 4.48 3.30 -4.79
N ALA A 74 4.77 2.02 -4.49
CA ALA A 74 5.25 1.07 -5.49
C ALA A 74 4.21 0.85 -6.62
N LEU A 75 2.92 0.76 -6.27
CA LEU A 75 1.86 0.69 -7.26
C LEU A 75 1.82 1.94 -8.16
N GLY A 76 1.92 3.13 -7.56
CA GLY A 76 2.00 4.39 -8.31
C GLY A 76 3.15 4.40 -9.31
N MET A 77 4.33 3.96 -8.89
CA MET A 77 5.51 3.88 -9.76
C MET A 77 5.33 2.91 -10.93
N VAL A 78 4.72 1.74 -10.71
CA VAL A 78 4.41 0.80 -11.79
C VAL A 78 3.44 1.41 -12.80
N ILE A 79 2.40 2.10 -12.30
CA ILE A 79 1.44 2.79 -13.17
C ILE A 79 2.12 3.89 -13.97
N ASP A 80 2.93 4.74 -13.33
CA ASP A 80 3.59 5.87 -13.98
C ASP A 80 4.57 5.41 -15.08
N GLN A 81 5.34 4.37 -14.82
CA GLN A 81 6.38 3.90 -15.74
C GLN A 81 5.85 2.99 -16.85
N HIS A 82 4.80 2.21 -16.57
CA HIS A 82 4.32 1.16 -17.48
C HIS A 82 2.88 1.39 -17.96
N PHE A 83 2.33 2.59 -17.79
CA PHE A 83 0.94 2.93 -18.13
C PHE A 83 0.46 2.37 -19.47
N LEU A 84 1.23 2.59 -20.54
CA LEU A 84 0.87 2.12 -21.87
C LEU A 84 0.77 0.59 -21.93
N CYS A 85 1.71 -0.12 -21.29
CA CYS A 85 1.66 -1.58 -21.23
C CYS A 85 0.40 -2.05 -20.50
N LEU A 86 0.13 -1.47 -19.33
CA LEU A 86 -1.03 -1.80 -18.50
C LEU A 86 -2.37 -1.58 -19.19
N VAL A 87 -2.48 -0.55 -20.04
CA VAL A 87 -3.71 -0.21 -20.76
C VAL A 87 -3.88 -1.05 -22.04
N LEU A 88 -2.80 -1.25 -22.81
CA LEU A 88 -2.87 -1.88 -24.12
C LEU A 88 -2.99 -3.41 -24.05
N HIS A 89 -2.53 -4.02 -22.97
CA HIS A 89 -2.42 -5.46 -22.83
C HIS A 89 -3.53 -6.01 -21.90
N PRO A 90 -4.46 -6.85 -22.40
CA PRO A 90 -5.61 -7.30 -21.63
C PRO A 90 -5.26 -8.20 -20.44
N GLU A 91 -4.09 -8.85 -20.46
CA GLU A 91 -3.62 -9.70 -19.36
C GLU A 91 -3.45 -8.96 -18.02
N PHE A 92 -3.39 -7.63 -18.03
CA PHE A 92 -3.31 -6.80 -16.82
C PHE A 92 -4.68 -6.33 -16.33
N HIS A 93 -5.71 -6.34 -17.17
CA HIS A 93 -6.95 -5.60 -16.91
C HIS A 93 -7.72 -6.13 -15.70
N ASP A 94 -7.78 -7.44 -15.51
CA ASP A 94 -8.48 -8.05 -14.38
C ASP A 94 -7.78 -7.70 -13.05
N GLU A 95 -6.45 -7.74 -13.04
CA GLU A 95 -5.64 -7.38 -11.87
C GLU A 95 -5.80 -5.89 -11.53
N ILE A 96 -5.75 -5.01 -12.53
CA ILE A 96 -5.93 -3.56 -12.34
C ILE A 96 -7.35 -3.25 -11.84
N LYS A 97 -8.39 -3.88 -12.40
CA LYS A 97 -9.77 -3.71 -11.94
C LYS A 97 -9.94 -4.17 -10.50
N PHE A 98 -9.33 -5.31 -10.14
CA PHE A 98 -9.33 -5.80 -8.77
C PHE A 98 -8.68 -4.78 -7.82
N MET A 99 -7.47 -4.32 -8.12
CA MET A 99 -6.76 -3.32 -7.32
C MET A 99 -7.56 -2.02 -7.20
N GLN A 100 -8.17 -1.54 -8.29
CA GLN A 100 -9.01 -0.34 -8.28
C GLN A 100 -10.18 -0.48 -7.30
N LYS A 101 -10.82 -1.66 -7.26
CA LYS A 101 -11.92 -1.94 -6.31
C LYS A 101 -11.41 -1.91 -4.86
N VAL A 102 -10.28 -2.55 -4.58
CA VAL A 102 -9.69 -2.59 -3.23
C VAL A 102 -9.26 -1.20 -2.77
N VAL A 103 -8.59 -0.42 -3.62
CA VAL A 103 -8.17 0.96 -3.30
C VAL A 103 -9.38 1.86 -3.04
N LYS A 104 -10.47 1.72 -3.81
CA LYS A 104 -11.71 2.47 -3.53
C LYS A 104 -12.27 2.18 -2.15
N ASN A 105 -12.29 0.92 -1.72
CA ASN A 105 -12.75 0.54 -0.38
C ASN A 105 -11.86 1.17 0.70
N LEU A 106 -10.54 1.05 0.56
CA LEU A 106 -9.56 1.65 1.47
C LEU A 106 -9.74 3.17 1.59
N VAL A 107 -9.99 3.87 0.48
CA VAL A 107 -10.23 5.31 0.47
C VAL A 107 -11.52 5.67 1.22
N VAL A 108 -12.59 4.89 1.04
CA VAL A 108 -13.87 5.10 1.77
C VAL A 108 -13.66 4.90 3.27
N GLU A 109 -12.99 3.84 3.67
CA GLU A 109 -12.66 3.56 5.08
C GLU A 109 -11.79 4.66 5.68
N THR A 110 -10.77 5.13 4.95
CA THR A 110 -9.88 6.21 5.41
C THR A 110 -10.66 7.50 5.64
N LYS A 111 -11.55 7.87 4.72
CA LYS A 111 -12.40 9.07 4.87
C LYS A 111 -13.28 8.99 6.13
N LEU A 112 -13.90 7.84 6.36
CA LEU A 112 -14.70 7.60 7.56
C LEU A 112 -13.84 7.72 8.84
N GLY A 113 -12.65 7.11 8.83
CA GLY A 113 -11.69 7.20 9.92
C GLY A 113 -11.27 8.64 10.23
N CYS A 114 -10.95 9.44 9.19
CA CYS A 114 -10.61 10.85 9.36
C CYS A 114 -11.77 11.64 9.99
N SER A 115 -13.01 11.46 9.51
CA SER A 115 -14.18 12.13 10.08
C SER A 115 -14.37 11.79 11.57
N ILE A 116 -14.17 10.53 11.96
CA ILE A 116 -14.23 10.11 13.36
C ILE A 116 -13.10 10.75 14.17
N ALA A 117 -11.87 10.78 13.64
CA ALA A 117 -10.73 11.39 14.30
C ALA A 117 -10.95 12.89 14.54
N ASP A 118 -11.55 13.59 13.58
CA ASP A 118 -11.92 15.01 13.70
C ASP A 118 -13.00 15.23 14.77
N VAL A 119 -13.99 14.35 14.85
CA VAL A 119 -15.01 14.37 15.91
C VAL A 119 -14.38 14.11 17.28
N ILE A 120 -13.50 13.11 17.42
CA ILE A 120 -12.79 12.82 18.68
C ILE A 120 -11.94 14.02 19.11
N LYS A 121 -11.23 14.64 18.16
CA LYS A 121 -10.44 15.86 18.41
C LYS A 121 -11.34 16.99 18.89
N SER A 122 -12.50 17.18 18.26
CA SER A 122 -13.48 18.20 18.65
C SER A 122 -14.06 17.94 20.04
N LEU A 123 -14.37 16.68 20.36
CA LEU A 123 -14.86 16.29 21.69
C LEU A 123 -13.80 16.51 22.78
N ARG A 124 -12.53 16.16 22.54
CA ARG A 124 -11.43 16.42 23.49
C ARG A 124 -11.23 17.91 23.75
N LEU A 125 -11.34 18.74 22.70
CA LEU A 125 -11.28 20.20 22.83
C LEU A 125 -12.47 20.74 23.63
N ALA A 126 -13.65 20.15 23.48
CA ALA A 126 -14.85 20.55 24.22
C ALA A 126 -14.86 20.10 25.70
N THR A 127 -14.21 18.98 26.02
CA THR A 127 -14.19 18.40 27.39
C THR A 127 -13.00 18.81 28.25
N GLY A 128 -12.03 19.56 27.71
CA GLY A 128 -10.88 20.07 28.47
C GLY A 128 -9.92 19.00 29.00
N ALA A 129 -10.06 17.75 28.57
CA ALA A 129 -9.16 16.66 28.94
C ALA A 129 -7.96 16.63 27.98
N SER A 130 -6.81 17.14 28.44
CA SER A 130 -5.52 16.95 27.78
C SER A 130 -4.93 15.57 28.05
#